data_AF-A0A8I6AKY4-F1
#
_entry.id   AF-A0A8I6AKY4-F1
#
_cell.length_a   1.000
_cell.length_b   1.000
_cell.length_c   1.000
_cell.angle_alpha   90.00
_cell.angle_beta   90.00
_cell.angle_gamma   90.00
#
_symmetry.space_group_name_H-M   'P 1'
#
loop_
_entity.id
_entity.type
_entity.pdbx_description
1 polymer ?
#
loop_
_entity_poly.entity_id
_entity_poly.type
_entity_poly.pdbx_seq_one_letter_code
_entity_poly.pdbx_strand_id
1 'polypeptide(L)'
;MTTVHAITATVDGLSGKLWRDGHGAAQNIIPASTGAAKAVGKVIPELNEKLTGMAFRVPIPNVSVVDLTCHLEKPAKYNDIKKVVKQASEGPLKGILGYTEDQVVSCDFNTTGGWTSWPTWPPRSKKPWTTHPSPARILRARERPSVAEESPSQLSPQH
;
A
#
# COMPACT_ATOMS: atom_id res chain seq x y z
N MET A 1 3.35 4.25 1.51
CA MET A 1 2.08 3.59 1.16
C MET A 1 1.77 3.79 -0.30
N THR A 2 1.04 2.86 -0.90
CA THR A 2 0.49 2.98 -2.26
C THR A 2 -1.01 2.79 -2.17
N THR A 3 -1.80 3.64 -2.83
CA THR A 3 -3.23 3.36 -3.02
C THR A 3 -3.48 2.90 -4.44
N VAL A 4 -4.14 1.75 -4.59
CA VAL A 4 -4.73 1.33 -5.87
C VAL A 4 -6.16 1.85 -5.84
N HIS A 5 -6.39 2.90 -6.60
CA HIS A 5 -7.55 3.76 -6.43
C HIS A 5 -8.45 3.70 -7.66
N ALA A 6 -9.76 3.64 -7.43
CA ALA A 6 -10.77 3.78 -8.48
C ALA A 6 -10.61 5.10 -9.25
N ILE A 7 -11.06 5.10 -10.50
CA ILE A 7 -11.21 6.36 -11.24
C ILE A 7 -12.25 7.25 -10.55
N THR A 8 -12.01 8.55 -10.56
CA THR A 8 -12.94 9.55 -10.02
C THR A 8 -13.52 10.37 -11.17
N ALA A 9 -14.55 11.19 -10.94
CA ALA A 9 -15.21 11.98 -12.00
C ALA A 9 -14.31 13.02 -12.71
N THR A 10 -13.03 13.12 -12.34
CA THR A 10 -12.02 14.01 -12.91
C THR A 10 -11.32 13.42 -14.14
N VAL A 11 -11.94 12.45 -14.83
CA VAL A 11 -11.31 11.68 -15.91
C VAL A 11 -11.64 12.22 -17.29
N ASP A 12 -10.65 12.19 -18.17
CA ASP A 12 -10.69 12.55 -19.59
C ASP A 12 -11.00 14.03 -19.86
N GLY A 13 -9.98 14.88 -19.61
CA GLY A 13 -10.01 16.31 -19.94
C GLY A 13 -8.61 16.94 -19.90
N LEU A 14 -8.48 18.17 -20.41
CA LEU A 14 -7.22 18.94 -20.37
C LEU A 14 -6.78 19.20 -18.91
N SER A 15 -6.02 18.28 -18.34
CA SER A 15 -5.42 18.49 -17.01
C SER A 15 -4.17 19.35 -17.16
N GLY A 16 -4.33 20.67 -17.05
CA GLY A 16 -3.21 21.61 -17.10
C GLY A 16 -2.21 21.48 -15.96
N LYS A 17 -2.54 20.74 -14.89
CA LYS A 17 -1.67 20.57 -13.70
C LYS A 17 -1.11 19.15 -13.56
N LEU A 18 -1.84 18.13 -14.01
CA LEU A 18 -1.49 16.72 -13.87
C LEU A 18 -1.63 16.03 -15.22
N TRP A 19 -0.61 16.17 -16.06
CA TRP A 19 -0.63 15.70 -17.46
C TRP A 19 -1.06 14.23 -17.62
N ARG A 20 -0.73 13.38 -16.63
CA ARG A 20 -1.08 11.95 -16.66
C ARG A 20 -2.57 11.69 -16.50
N ASP A 21 -3.28 12.54 -15.76
CA ASP A 21 -4.71 12.37 -15.46
C ASP A 21 -5.59 12.68 -16.69
N GLY A 22 -5.01 13.30 -17.73
CA GLY A 22 -5.68 13.56 -19.01
C GLY A 22 -5.69 12.36 -19.96
N HIS A 23 -5.02 11.26 -19.63
CA HIS A 23 -5.09 10.03 -20.43
C HIS A 23 -6.38 9.26 -20.13
N GLY A 24 -6.90 8.55 -21.14
CA GLY A 24 -8.11 7.72 -21.07
C GLY A 24 -8.13 6.83 -19.83
N ALA A 25 -8.89 7.21 -18.80
CA ALA A 25 -8.75 6.60 -17.47
C ALA A 25 -9.23 5.14 -17.42
N ALA A 26 -10.20 4.79 -18.27
CA ALA A 26 -10.71 3.42 -18.39
C ALA A 26 -9.72 2.46 -19.09
N GLN A 27 -8.64 2.98 -19.70
CA GLN A 27 -7.68 2.20 -20.49
C GLN A 27 -6.27 2.19 -19.89
N ASN A 28 -6.03 2.95 -18.81
CA ASN A 28 -4.70 3.19 -18.28
C ASN A 28 -4.61 2.89 -16.77
N ILE A 29 -3.40 2.52 -16.35
CA ILE A 29 -2.99 2.61 -14.95
C ILE A 29 -2.23 3.92 -14.80
N ILE A 30 -2.83 4.90 -14.14
CA ILE A 30 -2.30 6.26 -14.08
C ILE A 30 -1.63 6.50 -12.73
N PRO A 31 -0.29 6.65 -12.67
CA PRO A 31 0.37 6.99 -11.42
C PRO A 31 0.13 8.46 -11.07
N ALA A 32 -0.40 8.70 -9.87
CA ALA A 32 -0.75 10.00 -9.33
C ALA A 32 -0.09 10.23 -7.97
N SER A 33 0.03 11.51 -7.57
CA SER A 33 0.43 11.88 -6.22
C SER A 33 -0.77 11.76 -5.26
N THR A 34 -0.50 11.52 -3.98
CA THR A 34 -1.53 11.54 -2.94
C THR A 34 -1.06 12.32 -1.72
N GLY A 35 -1.94 13.14 -1.17
CA GLY A 35 -1.72 13.84 0.09
C GLY A 35 -2.04 13.00 1.33
N ALA A 36 -2.58 11.78 1.16
CA ALA A 36 -3.13 10.99 2.27
C ALA A 36 -2.08 10.70 3.36
N ALA A 37 -0.89 10.22 2.97
CA ALA A 37 0.18 9.92 3.92
C ALA A 37 0.66 11.17 4.69
N LYS A 38 0.72 12.32 4.01
CA LYS A 38 1.06 13.61 4.65
C LYS A 38 -0.04 14.07 5.60
N ALA A 39 -1.31 13.80 5.28
CA ALA A 39 -2.44 14.12 6.14
C ALA A 39 -2.46 13.26 7.41
N VAL A 40 -2.04 11.98 7.34
CA VAL A 40 -1.87 11.13 8.54
C VAL A 40 -0.89 11.76 9.52
N GLY A 41 0.22 12.34 9.04
CA GLY A 41 1.18 13.06 9.90
C GLY A 41 0.61 14.29 10.61
N LYS A 42 -0.45 14.89 10.07
CA LYS A 42 -1.17 16.01 10.73
C LYS A 42 -2.13 15.52 11.81
N VAL A 43 -2.76 14.37 11.60
CA VAL A 43 -3.73 13.78 12.55
C VAL A 43 -3.02 13.03 13.67
N ILE A 44 -1.91 12.37 13.36
CA ILE A 44 -1.07 11.60 14.28
C ILE A 44 0.32 12.22 14.24
N PRO A 45 0.63 13.20 15.11
CA PRO A 45 1.90 13.94 15.07
C PRO A 45 3.14 13.05 15.16
N GLU A 46 3.04 11.93 15.86
CA GLU A 46 4.13 10.93 15.97
C GLU A 46 4.52 10.28 14.63
N LEU A 47 3.63 10.35 13.64
CA LEU A 47 3.83 9.85 12.27
C LEU A 47 4.17 10.96 11.28
N ASN A 48 4.30 12.22 11.73
CA ASN A 48 4.68 13.32 10.85
C ASN A 48 6.03 13.05 10.20
N GLU A 49 6.11 13.28 8.89
CA GLU A 49 7.28 13.03 8.04
C GLU A 49 7.75 11.56 7.93
N LYS A 50 7.16 10.63 8.70
CA LYS A 50 7.48 9.19 8.64
C LYS A 50 6.74 8.45 7.54
N LEU A 51 5.66 9.01 7.03
CA LEU A 51 4.82 8.39 6.00
C LEU A 51 4.76 9.25 4.74
N THR A 52 5.01 8.61 3.60
CA THR A 52 4.76 9.16 2.26
C THR A 52 4.01 8.13 1.41
N GLY A 53 3.46 8.57 0.28
CA GLY A 53 2.80 7.65 -0.62
C GLY A 53 2.50 8.17 -2.01
N MET A 54 2.10 7.23 -2.85
CA MET A 54 1.67 7.44 -4.23
C MET A 54 0.35 6.72 -4.48
N ALA A 55 -0.30 7.05 -5.60
CA ALA A 55 -1.53 6.41 -6.04
C ALA A 55 -1.35 5.81 -7.44
N PHE A 56 -2.04 4.72 -7.72
CA PHE A 56 -2.31 4.24 -9.07
C PHE A 56 -3.81 4.29 -9.28
N ARG A 57 -4.27 5.13 -10.21
CA ARG A 57 -5.66 5.10 -10.67
C ARG A 57 -5.80 3.92 -11.63
N VAL A 58 -6.74 3.04 -11.34
CA VAL A 58 -6.99 1.82 -12.13
C VAL A 58 -8.41 1.81 -12.68
N PRO A 59 -8.68 1.11 -13.81
CA PRO A 59 -9.99 1.09 -14.49
C PRO A 59 -11.13 0.38 -13.73
N ILE A 60 -11.43 0.82 -12.51
CA ILE A 60 -12.58 0.36 -11.70
C ILE A 60 -13.39 1.57 -11.24
N PRO A 61 -14.73 1.48 -11.24
CA PRO A 61 -15.60 2.63 -10.96
C PRO A 61 -15.69 2.99 -9.47
N ASN A 62 -15.43 2.04 -8.57
CA ASN A 62 -15.53 2.23 -7.13
C ASN A 62 -14.62 1.26 -6.37
N VAL A 63 -14.44 1.54 -5.08
CA VAL A 63 -13.59 0.84 -4.12
C VAL A 63 -12.11 1.02 -4.42
N SER A 64 -11.32 1.15 -3.36
CA SER A 64 -9.88 1.38 -3.44
C SER A 64 -9.20 0.63 -2.30
N VAL A 65 -7.92 0.30 -2.47
CA VAL A 65 -7.14 -0.40 -1.45
C VAL A 65 -5.91 0.41 -1.08
N VAL A 66 -5.53 0.35 0.19
CA VAL A 66 -4.28 0.90 0.72
C VAL A 66 -3.30 -0.25 0.92
N ASP A 67 -2.15 -0.15 0.27
CA ASP A 67 -0.99 -1.01 0.48
C ASP A 67 0.03 -0.24 1.34
N LEU A 68 0.16 -0.66 2.61
CA LEU A 68 1.04 -0.04 3.59
C LEU A 68 2.25 -0.92 3.87
N THR A 69 3.38 -0.54 3.28
CA THR A 69 4.71 -1.03 3.69
C THR A 69 5.30 -0.07 4.71
N CYS A 70 5.73 -0.59 5.86
CA CYS A 70 6.37 0.18 6.93
C CYS A 70 7.46 -0.65 7.63
N HIS A 71 8.42 0.04 8.24
CA HIS A 71 9.34 -0.56 9.20
C HIS A 71 8.76 -0.39 10.60
N LEU A 72 8.69 -1.48 11.35
CA LEU A 72 8.20 -1.48 12.73
C LEU A 72 9.35 -1.18 13.67
N GLU A 73 9.09 -0.38 14.72
CA GLU A 73 10.05 -0.13 15.79
C GLU A 73 10.39 -1.42 16.56
N LYS A 74 9.36 -2.25 16.81
CA LYS A 74 9.51 -3.57 17.42
C LYS A 74 9.13 -4.65 16.40
N PRO A 75 9.98 -5.65 16.16
CA PRO A 75 9.65 -6.76 15.28
C PRO A 75 8.36 -7.46 15.75
N ALA A 76 7.42 -7.68 14.83
CA ALA A 76 6.17 -8.37 15.11
C ALA A 76 5.89 -9.41 14.01
N LYS A 77 5.27 -10.54 14.39
CA LYS A 77 4.82 -11.52 13.41
C LYS A 77 3.51 -11.05 12.77
N TYR A 78 3.28 -11.44 11.51
CA TYR A 78 2.04 -11.11 10.79
C TYR A 78 0.78 -11.52 11.56
N ASN A 79 0.80 -12.70 12.19
CA ASN A 79 -0.34 -13.18 12.99
C ASN A 79 -0.61 -12.31 14.24
N ASP A 80 0.42 -11.70 14.82
CA ASP A 80 0.25 -10.81 15.97
C ASP A 80 -0.35 -9.47 15.53
N ILE A 81 0.07 -8.95 14.38
CA ILE A 81 -0.53 -7.76 13.75
C ILE A 81 -2.01 -8.02 13.44
N LYS A 82 -2.34 -9.16 12.81
CA LYS A 82 -3.72 -9.56 12.52
C LYS A 82 -4.60 -9.56 13.77
N LYS A 83 -4.10 -10.15 14.87
CA LYS A 83 -4.82 -10.20 16.15
C LYS A 83 -5.11 -8.80 16.70
N VAL A 84 -4.12 -7.91 16.70
CA VAL A 84 -4.29 -6.53 17.20
C VAL A 84 -5.29 -5.76 16.32
N VAL A 85 -5.21 -5.88 14.99
CA VAL A 85 -6.15 -5.23 14.07
C VAL A 85 -7.58 -5.74 14.30
N LYS A 86 -7.75 -7.05 14.45
CA LYS A 86 -9.06 -7.65 14.75
C LYS A 86 -9.62 -7.14 16.09
N GLN A 87 -8.82 -7.16 17.15
CA GLN A 87 -9.21 -6.62 18.45
C GLN A 87 -9.59 -5.13 18.39
N ALA A 88 -8.83 -4.33 17.63
CA ALA A 88 -9.15 -2.92 17.44
C ALA A 88 -10.48 -2.72 16.69
N SER A 89 -10.76 -3.54 15.66
CA SER A 89 -12.00 -3.51 14.88
C SER A 89 -13.24 -3.88 15.71
N GLU A 90 -13.08 -4.76 16.70
CA GLU A 90 -14.15 -5.19 17.59
C GLU A 90 -14.29 -4.29 18.84
N GLY A 91 -13.28 -3.46 19.11
CA GLY A 91 -13.19 -2.60 20.29
C GLY A 91 -13.27 -1.10 19.95
N PRO A 92 -12.19 -0.32 20.17
CA PRO A 92 -12.22 1.15 20.09
C PRO A 92 -12.54 1.69 18.70
N LEU A 93 -12.31 0.91 17.64
CA LEU A 93 -12.60 1.28 16.26
C LEU A 93 -13.83 0.56 15.71
N LYS A 94 -14.71 0.04 16.59
CA LYS A 94 -15.97 -0.56 16.16
C LYS A 94 -16.81 0.44 15.39
N GLY A 95 -17.32 0.01 14.25
CA GLY A 95 -17.91 0.90 13.26
C GLY A 95 -16.85 1.41 12.30
N ILE A 96 -15.72 1.93 12.77
CA ILE A 96 -14.70 2.61 11.93
C ILE A 96 -13.83 1.65 11.10
N LEU A 97 -13.40 0.55 11.72
CA LEU A 97 -12.50 -0.45 11.16
C LEU A 97 -13.24 -1.78 11.05
N GLY A 98 -13.26 -2.36 9.86
CA GLY A 98 -13.69 -3.73 9.59
C GLY A 98 -12.50 -4.67 9.41
N TYR A 99 -12.75 -5.97 9.59
CA TYR A 99 -11.75 -7.02 9.43
C TYR A 99 -12.38 -8.23 8.74
N THR A 100 -11.72 -8.80 7.74
CA THR A 100 -12.19 -10.01 7.05
C THR A 100 -11.02 -10.96 6.73
N GLU A 101 -11.30 -12.26 6.86
CA GLU A 101 -10.39 -13.33 6.42
C GLU A 101 -10.87 -14.01 5.13
N ASP A 102 -11.99 -13.55 4.58
CA ASP A 102 -12.58 -14.10 3.37
C ASP A 102 -11.76 -13.71 2.13
N GLN A 103 -11.84 -14.53 1.08
CA GLN A 103 -11.22 -14.24 -0.21
C GLN A 103 -12.09 -13.23 -0.99
N VAL A 104 -11.94 -11.96 -0.65
CA VAL A 104 -12.73 -10.84 -1.17
C VAL A 104 -12.07 -10.14 -2.35
N VAL A 105 -12.89 -9.55 -3.21
CA VAL A 105 -12.49 -8.66 -4.30
C VAL A 105 -13.12 -7.28 -4.13
N SER A 106 -12.73 -6.30 -4.95
CA SER A 106 -13.15 -4.90 -4.79
C SER A 106 -14.67 -4.72 -4.80
N CYS A 107 -15.41 -5.48 -5.62
CA CYS A 107 -16.86 -5.33 -5.71
C CYS A 107 -17.61 -5.74 -4.45
N ASP A 108 -17.05 -6.62 -3.63
CA ASP A 108 -17.65 -7.07 -2.37
C ASP A 108 -17.73 -5.93 -1.34
N PHE A 109 -16.95 -4.87 -1.55
CA PHE A 109 -16.94 -3.68 -0.70
C PHE A 109 -17.82 -2.54 -1.24
N ASN A 110 -18.47 -2.70 -2.39
CA ASN A 110 -19.45 -1.72 -2.85
C ASN A 110 -20.59 -1.62 -1.83
N THR A 111 -21.03 -0.41 -1.52
CA THR A 111 -22.11 -0.12 -0.53
C THR A 111 -21.79 -0.48 0.92
N THR A 112 -20.57 -0.94 1.24
CA THR A 112 -20.13 -0.98 2.65
C THR A 112 -20.18 0.44 3.21
N GLY A 113 -20.84 0.61 4.36
CA GLY A 113 -21.18 1.92 4.91
C GLY A 113 -19.99 2.73 5.42
N GLY A 114 -19.05 3.12 4.55
CA GLY A 114 -18.07 4.17 4.82
C GLY A 114 -16.84 3.78 5.65
N TRP A 115 -16.39 2.53 5.63
CA TRP A 115 -15.37 2.04 6.58
C TRP A 115 -14.14 1.41 5.93
N THR A 116 -13.02 1.41 6.68
CA THR A 116 -11.78 0.75 6.27
C THR A 116 -11.85 -0.72 6.63
N SER A 117 -11.81 -1.62 5.65
CA SER A 117 -11.70 -3.06 5.90
C SER A 117 -10.26 -3.54 5.78
N TRP A 118 -9.80 -4.34 6.72
CA TRP A 118 -8.54 -5.08 6.63
C TRP A 118 -8.77 -6.48 6.07
N PRO A 119 -8.46 -6.73 4.78
CA PRO A 119 -8.40 -8.08 4.25
C PRO A 119 -7.11 -8.74 4.72
N THR A 120 -7.19 -10.00 5.11
CA THR A 120 -5.99 -10.80 5.41
C THR A 120 -5.57 -11.55 4.17
N TRP A 121 -4.33 -11.36 3.75
CA TRP A 121 -3.81 -12.10 2.61
C TRP A 121 -3.36 -13.49 3.05
N PRO A 122 -3.59 -14.53 2.22
CA PRO A 122 -2.97 -15.82 2.46
C PRO A 122 -1.45 -15.66 2.53
N PRO A 123 -0.74 -16.50 3.32
CA PRO A 123 0.71 -16.48 3.36
C PRO A 123 1.27 -16.52 1.95
N ARG A 124 2.18 -15.60 1.60
CA ARG A 124 2.85 -15.63 0.29
C ARG A 124 3.44 -17.02 0.09
N SER A 125 2.89 -17.79 -0.85
CA SER A 125 3.43 -19.10 -1.18
C SER A 125 4.86 -18.91 -1.68
N LYS A 126 5.85 -19.61 -1.09
CA LYS A 126 7.24 -19.59 -1.54
C LYS A 126 7.47 -20.23 -2.92
N LYS A 127 6.43 -20.63 -3.64
CA LYS A 127 6.57 -21.23 -4.96
C LYS A 127 6.77 -20.13 -6.01
N PRO A 128 7.88 -20.15 -6.77
CA PRO A 128 8.03 -19.26 -7.91
C PRO A 128 6.98 -19.62 -8.95
N TRP A 129 6.21 -18.62 -9.39
CA TRP A 129 5.37 -18.75 -10.57
C TRP A 129 6.30 -18.97 -11.77
N THR A 130 6.22 -20.12 -12.41
CA THR A 130 6.87 -20.38 -13.70
C THR A 130 6.24 -19.46 -14.75
N THR A 131 6.97 -18.42 -15.15
CA THR A 131 6.55 -17.50 -16.20
C THR A 131 6.70 -18.17 -17.57
N HIS A 132 5.58 -18.41 -18.25
CA HIS A 132 5.55 -18.54 -19.71
C HIS A 132 6.03 -17.23 -20.35
N PRO A 133 6.71 -17.28 -21.51
CA PRO A 133 7.27 -16.09 -22.14
C PRO A 133 6.14 -15.32 -22.84
N SER A 134 5.60 -14.32 -22.17
CA SER A 134 4.81 -13.26 -22.80
C SER A 134 5.58 -11.94 -22.67
N PRO A 135 5.65 -11.10 -23.73
CA PRO A 135 6.39 -9.85 -23.71
C PRO A 135 5.58 -8.78 -22.97
N ALA A 136 5.50 -8.89 -21.64
CA ALA A 136 5.02 -7.84 -20.76
C ALA A 136 5.98 -7.71 -19.58
N ARG A 137 7.00 -6.86 -19.72
CA ARG A 137 7.93 -6.49 -18.65
C ARG A 137 7.16 -5.67 -17.61
N ILE A 138 6.67 -6.32 -16.57
CA ILE A 138 6.24 -5.66 -15.32
C ILE A 138 7.41 -5.74 -14.34
N LEU A 139 8.01 -4.58 -14.02
CA LEU A 139 9.00 -4.46 -12.96
C LEU A 139 8.37 -4.85 -11.61
N ARG A 140 8.76 -6.01 -11.06
CA ARG A 140 8.48 -6.37 -9.66
C ARG A 140 9.53 -5.71 -8.76
N ALA A 141 9.08 -4.96 -7.76
CA ALA A 141 9.93 -4.57 -6.64
C ALA A 141 10.37 -5.83 -5.88
N ARG A 142 11.67 -6.14 -5.93
CA ARG A 142 12.30 -7.14 -5.06
C ARG A 142 12.47 -6.55 -3.65
N GLU A 143 12.20 -7.35 -2.62
CA GLU A 143 12.70 -7.10 -1.27
C GLU A 143 14.23 -6.98 -1.36
N ARG A 144 14.79 -5.82 -1.01
CA ARG A 144 16.24 -5.71 -0.80
C ARG A 144 16.57 -6.46 0.49
N PRO A 145 17.56 -7.37 0.50
CA PRO A 145 18.17 -7.80 1.75
C PRO A 145 18.82 -6.58 2.41
N SER A 146 18.71 -6.48 3.74
CA SER A 146 19.45 -5.50 4.53
C SER A 146 20.94 -5.59 4.21
N VAL A 147 21.52 -4.50 3.74
CA VAL A 147 22.98 -4.37 3.66
C VAL A 147 23.46 -4.33 5.10
N ALA A 148 24.19 -5.36 5.52
CA ALA A 148 24.95 -5.31 6.76
C ALA A 148 25.99 -4.18 6.62
N GLU A 149 25.94 -3.21 7.53
CA GLU A 149 27.03 -2.27 7.74
C GLU A 149 28.29 -3.06 8.12
N GLU A 150 29.20 -3.25 7.18
CA GLU A 150 30.60 -3.52 7.52
C GLU A 150 31.20 -2.21 8.06
N SER A 151 31.25 -2.10 9.38
CA SER A 151 32.05 -1.11 10.08
C SER A 151 33.54 -1.31 9.72
N PRO A 152 34.30 -0.27 9.32
CA PRO A 152 35.73 -0.40 9.16
C PRO A 152 36.37 -0.51 10.55
N SER A 153 36.70 -1.74 10.96
CA SER A 153 37.53 -1.99 12.12
C SER A 153 38.98 -1.59 11.83
N GLN A 154 39.42 -0.53 12.49
CA GLN A 154 40.74 -0.41 13.12
C GLN A 154 41.96 -0.74 12.23
N LEU A 155 42.42 0.24 11.44
CA LEU A 155 43.83 0.32 11.06
C LEU A 155 44.58 1.02 12.20
N SER A 156 45.21 0.21 13.06
CA SER A 156 46.17 0.69 14.07
C SER A 156 47.47 1.17 13.42
N PRO A 157 48.10 2.24 13.91
CA PRO A 157 49.42 2.67 13.44
C PRO A 157 50.51 1.84 14.13
N GLN A 158 51.43 1.26 13.36
CA GLN A 158 52.68 0.70 13.89
C GLN A 158 53.87 1.09 13.01
N HIS A 159 54.79 1.81 13.67
CA HIS A 159 56.18 2.19 13.32
C HIS A 159 56.40 3.23 12.22
#